data_AF-A0A2H4VB37-F1
#
_entry.id   AF-A0A2H4VB37-F1
#
_cell.length_a   1.000
_cell.length_b   1.000
_cell.length_c   1.000
_cell.angle_alpha   90.00
_cell.angle_beta   90.00
_cell.angle_gamma   90.00
#
_symmetry.space_group_name_H-M   'P 1'
#
loop_
_entity.id
_entity.type
_entity.pdbx_description
1 polymer ?
#
loop_
_entity_poly.entity_id
_entity_poly.type
_entity_poly.pdbx_seq_one_letter_code
_entity_poly.pdbx_strand_id
1 'polypeptide(L)'
;MNGQLLGQKFIVTDVASENPMLVVDAHENKGNESGYTYSRFLYPISNTTITMTYTNEIIAEMPFLTVYAPPNPTSPQYVTIPIADQGITTLIYETYLYDSVSKKEDDANLLIDALDILHD
;
A
#
# COMPACT_ATOMS: atom_id res chain seq x y z
N MET A 1 14.03 10.80 8.91
CA MET A 1 13.29 11.76 8.07
C MET A 1 13.81 11.90 6.64
N ASN A 2 14.95 11.31 6.24
CA ASN A 2 15.52 11.63 4.91
C ASN A 2 14.79 10.93 3.74
N GLY A 3 14.38 9.67 3.91
CA GLY A 3 13.73 8.90 2.83
C GLY A 3 12.38 9.49 2.39
N GLN A 4 11.48 9.78 3.33
CA GLN A 4 10.16 10.33 3.03
C GLN A 4 10.20 11.70 2.34
N LEU A 5 11.16 12.56 2.69
CA LEU A 5 11.34 13.88 2.07
C LEU A 5 11.90 13.75 0.64
N LEU A 6 12.77 12.77 0.41
CA LEU A 6 13.24 12.44 -0.94
C LEU A 6 12.09 11.85 -1.79
N GLY A 7 11.30 10.94 -1.23
CA GLY A 7 10.10 10.40 -1.86
C GLY A 7 9.11 11.50 -2.25
N GLN A 8 8.85 12.43 -1.33
CA GLN A 8 7.99 13.59 -1.59
C GLN A 8 8.50 14.44 -2.76
N LYS A 9 9.82 14.65 -2.84
CA LYS A 9 10.43 15.51 -3.85
C LYS A 9 10.48 14.88 -5.24
N PHE A 10 10.72 13.57 -5.33
CA PHE A 10 10.98 12.89 -6.59
C PHE A 10 9.81 11.99 -6.98
N ILE A 11 9.50 11.00 -6.15
CA ILE A 11 8.49 9.96 -6.47
C ILE A 11 7.10 10.57 -6.69
N VAL A 12 6.67 11.52 -5.86
CA VAL A 12 5.34 12.16 -6.02
C VAL A 12 5.22 12.88 -7.36
N THR A 13 6.32 13.47 -7.85
CA THR A 13 6.35 14.18 -9.13
C THR A 13 6.44 13.21 -10.30
N ASP A 14 7.25 12.17 -10.18
CA ASP A 14 7.42 11.15 -11.22
C ASP A 14 6.10 10.38 -11.44
N VAL A 15 5.45 9.95 -10.36
CA VAL A 15 4.13 9.28 -10.41
C VAL A 15 3.07 10.18 -11.04
N ALA A 16 3.07 11.48 -10.73
CA ALA A 16 2.17 12.44 -11.36
C ALA A 16 2.34 12.48 -12.88
N SER A 17 3.60 12.40 -13.33
CA SER A 17 3.96 12.45 -14.75
C SER A 17 3.64 11.15 -15.48
N GLU A 18 3.80 10.00 -14.82
CA GLU A 18 3.51 8.68 -15.40
C GLU A 18 2.01 8.37 -15.40
N ASN A 19 1.26 8.91 -14.43
CA ASN A 19 -0.18 8.73 -14.26
C ASN A 19 -0.61 7.25 -14.36
N PRO A 20 -0.09 6.37 -13.48
CA PRO A 20 -0.42 4.95 -13.49
C PRO A 20 -1.88 4.71 -13.07
N MET A 21 -2.43 3.56 -13.49
CA MET A 21 -3.77 3.12 -13.07
C MET A 21 -3.90 2.90 -11.56
N LEU A 22 -2.79 2.50 -10.91
CA LEU A 22 -2.71 2.16 -9.49
C LEU A 22 -1.29 2.41 -8.98
N VAL A 23 -1.19 2.92 -7.76
CA VAL A 23 0.03 2.97 -6.96
C VAL A 23 -0.14 2.12 -5.71
N VAL A 24 0.79 1.21 -5.49
CA VAL A 24 0.89 0.42 -4.25
C VAL A 24 2.16 0.83 -3.52
N ASP A 25 2.00 1.46 -2.36
CA ASP A 25 3.10 1.84 -1.49
C ASP A 25 3.34 0.73 -0.45
N ALA A 26 4.44 -0.03 -0.62
CA ALA A 26 4.73 -1.22 0.18
C ALA A 26 5.53 -0.89 1.44
N HIS A 27 4.97 -1.19 2.60
CA HIS A 27 5.50 -0.85 3.94
C HIS A 27 5.75 -2.12 4.76
N GLU A 28 6.57 -1.97 5.80
CA GLU A 28 6.70 -2.97 6.87
C GLU A 28 6.37 -2.36 8.23
N ASN A 29 5.58 -3.06 9.03
CA ASN A 29 5.21 -2.63 10.38
C ASN A 29 5.64 -3.65 11.45
N LYS A 30 5.61 -3.22 12.71
CA LYS A 30 5.91 -4.07 13.88
C LYS A 30 4.64 -4.61 14.57
N GLY A 31 3.51 -4.62 13.87
CA GLY A 31 2.21 -5.06 14.40
C GLY A 31 1.82 -4.31 15.68
N ASN A 32 1.53 -5.06 16.74
CA ASN A 32 1.14 -4.51 18.04
C ASN A 32 2.18 -3.54 18.62
N GLU A 33 3.48 -3.69 18.33
CA GLU A 33 4.50 -2.73 18.78
C GLU A 33 4.36 -1.35 18.11
N SER A 34 3.71 -1.30 16.94
CA SER A 34 3.34 -0.06 16.25
C SER A 34 1.92 0.42 16.63
N GLY A 35 1.24 -0.29 17.55
CA GLY A 35 -0.14 -0.01 17.93
C GLY A 35 -1.18 -0.48 16.90
N TYR A 36 -0.79 -1.31 15.93
CA TYR A 36 -1.68 -1.79 14.88
C TYR A 36 -2.35 -3.10 15.30
N THR A 37 -3.66 -3.21 15.05
CA THR A 37 -4.43 -4.43 15.31
C THR A 37 -4.01 -5.59 14.41
N TYR A 38 -3.62 -5.28 13.17
CA TYR A 38 -3.21 -6.24 12.15
C TYR A 38 -1.80 -5.92 11.67
N SER A 39 -1.00 -6.94 11.43
CA SER A 39 0.36 -6.78 10.89
C SER A 39 0.43 -6.94 9.37
N ARG A 40 -0.64 -7.44 8.75
CA ARG A 40 -0.78 -7.60 7.31
C ARG A 40 -2.12 -7.05 6.87
N PHE A 41 -2.09 -5.99 6.08
CA PHE A 41 -3.30 -5.33 5.65
C PHE A 41 -3.10 -4.51 4.39
N LEU A 42 -4.23 -4.23 3.72
CA LEU A 42 -4.33 -3.15 2.76
C LEU A 42 -4.95 -1.95 3.44
N TYR A 43 -4.36 -0.78 3.21
CA TYR A 43 -4.94 0.50 3.61
C TYR A 43 -5.27 1.30 2.36
N PRO A 44 -6.56 1.32 1.95
CA PRO A 44 -7.02 2.14 0.84
C PRO A 44 -6.88 3.63 1.18
N ILE A 45 -6.04 4.35 0.42
CA ILE A 45 -5.80 5.78 0.64
C ILE A 45 -6.81 6.60 -0.16
N SER A 46 -6.96 6.30 -1.45
CA SER A 46 -7.92 6.99 -2.32
C SER A 46 -9.35 6.50 -2.02
N ASN A 47 -10.30 7.39 -1.73
CA ASN A 47 -11.68 7.02 -1.43
C ASN A 47 -12.58 6.99 -2.69
N THR A 48 -12.28 6.07 -3.61
CA THR A 48 -13.02 5.91 -4.87
C THR A 48 -13.56 4.49 -5.04
N THR A 49 -14.55 4.32 -5.92
CA THR A 49 -15.09 2.99 -6.25
C THR A 49 -14.00 2.06 -6.78
N ILE A 50 -13.16 2.55 -7.70
CA ILE A 50 -12.10 1.73 -8.30
C ILE A 50 -11.05 1.30 -7.26
N THR A 51 -10.73 2.16 -6.28
CA THR A 51 -9.85 1.77 -5.17
C THR A 51 -10.42 0.58 -4.40
N MET A 52 -11.72 0.59 -4.11
CA MET A 52 -12.36 -0.48 -3.36
C MET A 52 -12.52 -1.75 -4.21
N THR A 53 -12.73 -1.63 -5.51
CA THR A 53 -12.70 -2.77 -6.45
C THR A 53 -11.34 -3.46 -6.38
N TYR A 54 -10.25 -2.74 -6.64
CA TYR A 54 -8.89 -3.30 -6.59
C TYR A 54 -8.54 -3.86 -5.20
N THR A 55 -8.95 -3.16 -4.12
CA THR A 55 -8.75 -3.68 -2.76
C THR A 55 -9.42 -5.04 -2.55
N ASN A 56 -10.66 -5.21 -3.03
CA ASN A 56 -11.41 -6.45 -2.86
C ASN A 56 -10.84 -7.57 -3.74
N GLU A 57 -10.40 -7.26 -4.95
CA GLU A 57 -9.77 -8.22 -5.86
C GLU A 57 -8.44 -8.72 -5.28
N ILE A 58 -7.59 -7.81 -4.77
CA ILE A 58 -6.33 -8.21 -4.11
C ILE A 58 -6.62 -9.09 -2.88
N ILE A 59 -7.62 -8.77 -2.06
CA ILE A 59 -7.97 -9.58 -0.89
C ILE A 59 -8.56 -10.95 -1.28
N ALA A 60 -9.24 -11.05 -2.42
CA ALA A 60 -9.73 -12.33 -2.91
C ALA A 60 -8.56 -13.29 -3.23
N GLU A 61 -7.48 -12.78 -3.81
CA GLU A 61 -6.25 -13.54 -4.09
C GLU A 61 -5.35 -13.71 -2.85
N MET A 62 -5.38 -12.75 -1.92
CA MET A 62 -4.59 -12.75 -0.69
C MET A 62 -5.50 -12.70 0.56
N PRO A 63 -6.26 -13.77 0.86
CA PRO A 63 -7.33 -13.76 1.88
C PRO A 63 -6.82 -13.61 3.32
N PHE A 64 -5.50 -13.66 3.53
CA PHE A 64 -4.88 -13.36 4.84
C PHE A 64 -4.74 -11.84 5.09
N LEU A 65 -4.93 -11.00 4.07
CA LEU A 65 -4.96 -9.56 4.21
C LEU A 65 -6.32 -9.11 4.76
N THR A 66 -6.28 -8.03 5.56
CA THR A 66 -7.47 -7.34 6.05
C THR A 66 -7.48 -5.92 5.49
N VAL A 67 -8.65 -5.35 5.21
CA VAL A 67 -8.75 -3.89 4.97
C VAL A 67 -8.66 -3.18 6.31
N TYR A 68 -7.64 -2.34 6.49
CA TYR A 68 -7.41 -1.68 7.78
C TYR A 68 -6.78 -0.30 7.60
N ALA A 69 -7.31 0.68 8.33
CA ALA A 69 -6.71 1.99 8.49
C ALA A 69 -6.11 2.07 9.91
N PRO A 70 -4.77 2.15 10.05
CA PRO A 70 -4.14 2.21 11.37
C PRO A 70 -4.50 3.50 12.11
N PRO A 71 -4.61 3.49 13.45
CA PRO A 71 -4.82 4.69 14.24
C PRO A 71 -3.51 5.49 14.29
N ASN A 72 -3.47 6.66 13.65
CA ASN A 72 -2.33 7.60 13.61
C ASN A 72 -1.15 7.20 12.69
N PRO A 73 -1.38 6.97 11.38
CA PRO A 73 -0.28 6.77 10.45
C PRO A 73 0.45 8.10 10.21
N THR A 74 1.78 8.08 10.27
CA THR A 74 2.60 9.30 10.12
C THR A 74 3.44 9.33 8.85
N SER A 75 3.71 8.19 8.22
CA SER A 75 4.41 8.10 6.93
C SER A 75 3.57 8.56 5.73
N PRO A 76 2.24 8.31 5.63
CA PRO A 76 1.52 8.54 4.37
C PRO A 76 1.45 10.01 3.95
N GLN A 77 1.49 10.94 4.91
CA GLN A 77 1.40 12.39 4.66
C GLN A 77 2.52 12.96 3.76
N TYR A 78 3.62 12.23 3.57
CA TYR A 78 4.75 12.70 2.79
C TYR A 78 4.74 12.23 1.34
N VAL A 79 4.20 11.04 1.05
CA VAL A 79 4.29 10.42 -0.27
C VAL A 79 2.93 9.94 -0.73
N THR A 80 2.33 9.01 0.00
CA THR A 80 1.14 8.28 -0.43
C THR A 80 -0.10 9.15 -0.52
N ILE A 81 -0.37 10.00 0.47
CA ILE A 81 -1.50 10.94 0.45
C ILE A 81 -1.31 11.98 -0.67
N PRO A 82 -0.14 12.64 -0.81
CA PRO A 82 0.10 13.53 -1.95
C PRO A 82 -0.07 12.91 -3.34
N ILE A 83 0.17 11.60 -3.51
CA ILE A 83 -0.12 10.88 -4.76
C ILE A 83 -1.64 10.70 -4.93
N ALA A 84 -2.32 10.23 -3.88
CA ALA A 84 -3.78 10.04 -3.91
C ALA A 84 -4.53 11.36 -4.19
N ASP A 85 -4.07 12.49 -3.65
CA ASP A 85 -4.65 13.82 -3.85
C ASP A 85 -4.58 14.30 -5.32
N GLN A 86 -3.76 13.66 -6.16
CA GLN A 86 -3.70 13.91 -7.60
C GLN A 86 -4.78 13.15 -8.39
N GLY A 87 -5.62 12.36 -7.71
CA GLY A 87 -6.66 11.53 -8.32
C GLY A 87 -6.18 10.15 -8.77
N ILE A 88 -4.97 9.76 -8.41
CA ILE A 88 -4.41 8.44 -8.73
C ILE A 88 -4.90 7.41 -7.71
N THR A 89 -5.38 6.25 -8.19
CA THR A 89 -5.79 5.14 -7.32
C THR A 89 -4.60 4.70 -6.49
N THR A 90 -4.68 4.78 -5.16
CA THR A 90 -3.53 4.57 -4.28
C THR A 90 -3.89 3.71 -3.08
N LEU A 91 -3.06 2.70 -2.82
CA LEU A 91 -3.14 1.77 -1.70
C LEU A 91 -1.81 1.75 -0.94
N ILE A 92 -1.86 1.49 0.36
CA ILE A 92 -0.70 1.00 1.11
C ILE A 92 -0.85 -0.51 1.31
N TYR A 93 0.21 -1.25 1.02
CA TYR A 93 0.33 -2.67 1.36
C TYR A 93 1.31 -2.81 2.53
N GLU A 94 0.81 -3.34 3.64
CA GLU A 94 1.58 -3.47 4.88
C GLU A 94 1.93 -4.93 5.14
N THR A 95 3.21 -5.23 5.26
CA THR A 95 3.72 -6.55 5.66
C THR A 95 4.35 -6.50 7.06
N TYR A 96 4.63 -7.66 7.64
CA TYR A 96 5.17 -7.77 8.98
C TYR A 96 6.71 -7.78 8.97
N LEU A 97 7.32 -6.81 9.65
CA LEU A 97 8.77 -6.62 9.68
C LEU A 97 9.54 -7.88 10.10
N TYR A 98 8.99 -8.65 11.04
CA TYR A 98 9.65 -9.80 11.65
C TYR A 98 9.42 -11.13 10.91
N ASP A 99 8.77 -11.10 9.75
CA ASP A 99 8.66 -12.29 8.90
C ASP A 99 10.02 -12.79 8.39
N SER A 100 10.11 -14.09 8.16
CA SER A 100 11.26 -14.67 7.46
C SER A 100 11.33 -14.11 6.04
N VAL A 101 12.55 -14.08 5.48
CA VAL A 101 12.76 -13.68 4.07
C VAL A 101 11.89 -14.50 3.13
N SER A 102 11.79 -15.82 3.35
CA SER A 102 10.94 -16.70 2.53
C SER A 102 9.47 -16.30 2.58
N LYS A 103 8.94 -15.92 3.76
CA LYS A 103 7.54 -15.50 3.88
C LYS A 103 7.28 -14.19 3.15
N LYS A 104 8.23 -13.25 3.22
CA LYS A 104 8.15 -11.98 2.48
C LYS A 104 8.21 -12.20 0.97
N GLU A 105 9.03 -13.15 0.52
CA GLU A 105 9.12 -13.54 -0.89
C GLU A 105 7.82 -14.20 -1.38
N ASP A 106 7.25 -15.13 -0.60
CA ASP A 106 5.95 -15.75 -0.89
C ASP A 106 4.84 -14.69 -0.98
N ASP A 107 4.79 -13.77 -0.02
CA ASP A 107 3.79 -12.70 0.00
C ASP A 107 3.95 -11.69 -1.15
N ALA A 108 5.19 -11.39 -1.54
CA ALA A 108 5.46 -10.51 -2.67
C ALA A 108 5.05 -11.14 -4.00
N ASN A 109 5.28 -12.45 -4.18
CA ASN A 109 4.82 -13.16 -5.38
C ASN A 109 3.29 -13.20 -5.46
N LEU A 110 2.61 -13.46 -4.34
CA LEU A 110 1.15 -13.40 -4.28
C LEU A 110 0.61 -11.99 -4.56
N LEU A 111 1.30 -10.95 -4.11
CA LEU A 111 0.92 -9.57 -4.44
C LEU A 111 1.08 -9.30 -5.94
N ILE A 112 2.16 -9.75 -6.57
CA ILE A 112 2.35 -9.61 -8.03
C ILE A 112 1.21 -10.31 -8.78
N ASP A 113 0.92 -11.57 -8.43
CA ASP A 113 -0.17 -12.33 -9.05
C ASP A 113 -1.53 -11.62 -8.89
N ALA A 114 -1.79 -11.05 -7.70
CA ALA A 114 -3.01 -10.30 -7.41
C ALA A 114 -3.10 -8.97 -8.16
N LEU A 115 -1.97 -8.34 -8.49
CA LEU A 115 -1.93 -7.10 -9.27
C LEU A 115 -2.07 -7.36 -10.78
N ASP A 116 -1.55 -8.49 -11.28
CA ASP A 116 -1.61 -8.85 -12.70
C ASP A 116 -3.04 -9.12 -13.20
N ILE A 117 -3.98 -9.42 -12.30
CA ILE A 117 -5.40 -9.60 -12.65
C ILE A 117 -6.21 -8.31 -12.67
N LEU A 118 -5.65 -7.18 -12.22
CA LEU A 118 -6.37 -5.91 -12.15
C LEU A 118 -6.50 -5.29 -13.54
N HIS A 119 -7.69 -4.78 -13.85
CA HIS A 119 -8.01 -4.19 -15.14
C HIS A 119 -8.86 -2.92 -14.95
N ASP A 120 -8.63 -1.92 -15.80
CA ASP A 120 -9.39 -0.65 -15.84
C ASP A 120 -10.80 -0.79 -16.46
#